data_AF-A0A9W6D6H1-F1
#
_entry.id   AF-A0A9W6D6H1-F1
#
_cell.length_a   1.000
_cell.length_b   1.000
_cell.length_c   1.000
_cell.angle_alpha   90.00
_cell.angle_beta   90.00
_cell.angle_gamma   90.00
#
_symmetry.space_group_name_H-M   'P 1'
#
loop_
_entity.id
_entity.type
_entity.pdbx_description
1 polymer ?
#
loop_
_entity_poly.entity_id
_entity_poly.type
_entity_poly.pdbx_seq_one_letter_code
_entity_poly.pdbx_strand_id
1 'polypeptide(L)'
;MRFYIFRNWLLKKLNVSKRLQRICLWYIISLMITTRKHSLEHASAISGKNSSQFSRLLKEHPDTTIYTLKDLSRRQGKKYSKAMKTLGKLPWKVAMLVDLTGQGRSSLHSENVQRHNHGKGYFVGHQWTNIVLLINDMIIPLLPIAFLSRNYCRQKNLEYKSEHKRVIDYLQSLDLSEYIENYKPEEVVVLADSGYDDKRIQKVILSRGWDFIMAVKKRRSVKSNAQYLKTSSKEGWGQIQDFFRAQRRLGWETVRLTANGPGKRRKEFRIRHTIVWLKNVAPVQLVCSERKRAPRGERKYFACSHLTLQPRQILIGYSLRWAVELFHKSVKMHLGFEDIAATSFDSVISHVHWVYCAYILLHAQLPGVPSSARTLHERQSYVMRVVEHKEKANLLQRLTQINGVEKQKNQLKEALAA
;
A
#
# COMPACT_ATOMS: atom_id res chain seq x y z
N MET A 1 12.58 24.87 -11.75
CA MET A 1 11.21 25.30 -11.39
C MET A 1 11.27 26.25 -10.18
N ARG A 2 10.49 27.34 -10.16
CA ARG A 2 10.42 28.26 -9.02
C ARG A 2 9.58 27.67 -7.87
N PHE A 3 10.01 27.85 -6.63
CA PHE A 3 9.35 27.28 -5.45
C PHE A 3 7.88 27.69 -5.28
N TYR A 4 7.51 28.93 -5.60
CA TYR A 4 6.12 29.39 -5.43
C TYR A 4 5.14 28.61 -6.32
N ILE A 5 5.56 28.18 -7.52
CA ILE A 5 4.73 27.37 -8.44
C ILE A 5 4.45 26.01 -7.81
N PHE A 6 5.51 25.36 -7.31
CA PHE A 6 5.42 24.08 -6.62
C PHE A 6 4.56 24.17 -5.35
N ARG A 7 4.78 25.20 -4.53
CA ARG A 7 4.00 25.50 -3.33
C ARG A 7 2.51 25.64 -3.65
N ASN A 8 2.17 26.49 -4.62
CA ASN A 8 0.77 26.75 -4.98
C ASN A 8 0.11 25.50 -5.54
N TRP A 9 0.84 24.68 -6.29
CA TRP A 9 0.37 23.38 -6.76
C TRP A 9 0.06 22.43 -5.60
N LEU A 10 0.97 22.30 -4.62
CA LEU A 10 0.75 21.45 -3.44
C LEU A 10 -0.46 21.92 -2.64
N LEU A 11 -0.55 23.22 -2.33
CA LEU A 11 -1.68 23.76 -1.55
C LEU A 11 -3.02 23.53 -2.25
N LYS A 12 -3.07 23.66 -3.58
CA LYS A 12 -4.28 23.35 -4.38
C LYS A 12 -4.67 21.87 -4.28
N LYS A 13 -3.69 20.96 -4.13
CA LYS A 13 -3.95 19.52 -4.00
C LYS A 13 -4.37 19.10 -2.61
N LEU A 14 -3.80 19.70 -1.57
CA LEU A 14 -4.04 19.32 -0.18
C LEU A 14 -5.42 19.71 0.35
N ASN A 15 -6.04 20.76 -0.19
CA ASN A 15 -7.37 21.24 0.23
C ASN A 15 -7.54 21.37 1.77
N VAL A 16 -6.53 21.90 2.45
CA VAL A 16 -6.52 22.08 3.91
C VAL A 16 -6.86 23.52 4.32
N SER A 17 -7.37 23.69 5.54
CA SER A 17 -7.75 24.99 6.11
C SER A 17 -6.58 25.98 6.13
N LYS A 18 -6.86 27.27 5.91
CA LYS A 18 -5.83 28.34 5.85
C LYS A 18 -4.85 28.33 7.03
N ARG A 19 -5.36 28.04 8.24
CA ARG A 19 -4.55 27.95 9.47
C ARG A 19 -3.51 26.82 9.41
N LEU A 20 -3.86 25.67 8.82
CA LEU A 20 -2.98 24.50 8.77
C LEU A 20 -2.14 24.41 7.49
N GLN A 21 -2.49 25.17 6.45
CA GLN A 21 -1.80 25.14 5.15
C GLN A 21 -0.28 25.16 5.26
N ARG A 22 0.27 26.10 6.05
CA ARG A 22 1.72 26.26 6.14
C ARG A 22 2.39 25.07 6.84
N ILE A 23 1.79 24.51 7.88
CA ILE A 23 2.40 23.36 8.60
C ILE A 23 2.25 22.07 7.79
N CYS A 24 1.07 21.81 7.19
CA CYS A 24 0.84 20.63 6.35
C CYS A 24 1.74 20.65 5.10
N LEU A 25 1.88 21.81 4.45
CA LEU A 25 2.76 21.97 3.30
C LEU A 25 4.18 21.56 3.63
N TRP A 26 4.75 22.11 4.70
CA TRP A 26 6.14 21.82 5.07
C TRP A 26 6.34 20.40 5.54
N TYR A 27 5.34 19.83 6.22
CA TYR A 27 5.38 18.43 6.61
C TYR A 27 5.42 17.51 5.38
N ILE A 28 4.51 17.73 4.42
CA ILE A 28 4.50 17.00 3.15
C ILE A 28 5.80 17.19 2.37
N ILE A 29 6.33 18.41 2.27
CA ILE A 29 7.62 18.65 1.59
C ILE A 29 8.73 17.86 2.26
N SER A 30 8.78 17.79 3.60
CA SER A 30 9.79 17.03 4.33
C SER A 30 9.73 15.52 4.07
N LEU A 31 8.56 14.98 3.72
CA LEU A 31 8.40 13.58 3.28
C LEU A 31 8.74 13.40 1.80
N MET A 32 8.62 14.44 0.97
CA MET A 32 8.80 14.37 -0.49
C MET A 32 10.24 14.62 -0.98
N ILE A 33 11.17 14.97 -0.11
CA ILE A 33 12.59 15.17 -0.45
C ILE A 33 13.44 13.97 -0.04
N THR A 34 14.66 13.88 -0.56
CA THR A 34 15.59 12.81 -0.18
C THR A 34 16.28 13.15 1.14
N THR A 35 16.23 12.24 2.11
CA THR A 35 16.96 12.35 3.38
C THR A 35 17.28 10.96 3.92
N ARG A 36 18.20 10.89 4.90
CA ARG A 36 18.47 9.64 5.63
C ARG A 36 17.34 9.26 6.58
N LYS A 37 16.66 10.25 7.17
CA LYS A 37 15.58 10.05 8.14
C LYS A 37 14.58 11.20 8.08
N HIS A 38 13.30 10.89 7.92
CA HIS A 38 12.21 11.86 7.89
C HIS A 38 11.64 12.13 9.28
N SER A 39 12.47 12.66 10.17
CA SER A 39 12.06 13.00 11.54
C SER A 39 11.35 14.37 11.62
N LEU A 40 10.77 14.68 12.79
CA LEU A 40 10.16 16.00 13.02
C LEU A 40 11.22 17.11 13.08
N GLU A 41 12.44 16.79 13.51
CA GLU A 41 13.60 17.69 13.50
C GLU A 41 14.01 18.01 12.07
N HIS A 42 13.97 17.02 11.17
CA HIS A 42 14.21 17.25 9.75
C HIS A 42 13.16 18.20 9.15
N ALA A 43 11.87 17.96 9.43
CA ALA A 43 10.80 18.86 9.01
C ALA A 43 10.98 20.28 9.59
N SER A 44 11.45 20.38 10.83
CA SER A 44 11.79 21.65 11.50
C SER A 44 12.91 22.40 10.78
N ALA A 45 14.03 21.72 10.50
CA ALA A 45 15.20 22.30 9.86
C ALA A 45 14.87 22.94 8.49
N ILE A 46 14.12 22.24 7.64
CA ILE A 46 13.81 22.71 6.28
C ILE A 46 12.77 23.83 6.26
N SER A 47 11.86 23.82 7.22
CA SER A 47 10.75 24.77 7.25
C SER A 47 11.05 26.03 8.06
N GLY A 48 12.08 25.98 8.92
CA GLY A 48 12.34 26.98 9.95
C GLY A 48 11.23 27.04 11.01
N LYS A 49 10.49 25.95 11.22
CA LYS A 49 9.38 25.87 12.18
C LYS A 49 9.74 24.92 13.32
N ASN A 50 9.31 25.24 14.54
CA ASN A 50 9.56 24.38 15.69
C ASN A 50 8.92 22.97 15.50
N SER A 51 9.69 21.91 15.84
CA SER A 51 9.28 20.51 15.74
C SER A 51 7.97 20.19 16.46
N SER A 52 7.70 20.86 17.59
CA SER A 52 6.43 20.76 18.34
C SER A 52 5.20 21.09 17.50
N GLN A 53 5.32 21.99 16.50
CA GLN A 53 4.21 22.32 15.61
C GLN A 53 3.81 21.11 14.74
N PHE A 54 4.78 20.30 14.31
CA PHE A 54 4.51 19.07 13.55
C PHE A 54 4.00 17.96 14.47
N SER A 55 4.55 17.83 15.67
CA SER A 55 4.00 16.91 16.68
C SER A 55 2.52 17.20 16.96
N ARG A 56 2.18 18.47 17.16
CA ARG A 56 0.80 18.93 17.33
C ARG A 56 -0.08 18.65 16.12
N LEU A 57 0.42 18.90 14.90
CA LEU A 57 -0.30 18.58 13.67
C LEU A 57 -0.72 17.11 13.63
N LEU A 58 0.19 16.20 13.97
CA LEU A 58 -0.06 14.76 13.91
C LEU A 58 -1.01 14.28 15.00
N LYS A 59 -0.94 14.89 16.19
CA LYS A 59 -1.76 14.51 17.34
C LYS A 59 -3.18 15.09 17.30
N GLU A 60 -3.31 16.38 16.98
CA GLU A 60 -4.57 17.12 17.14
C GLU A 60 -5.41 17.22 15.85
N HIS A 61 -4.84 16.86 14.69
CA HIS A 61 -5.54 16.99 13.41
C HIS A 61 -5.56 15.70 12.57
N PRO A 62 -5.92 14.52 13.15
CA PRO A 62 -6.01 13.27 12.40
C PRO A 62 -7.03 13.34 11.26
N ASP A 63 -8.18 13.97 11.48
CA ASP A 63 -9.26 14.11 10.49
C ASP A 63 -8.82 14.85 9.23
N THR A 64 -7.97 15.88 9.39
CA THR A 64 -7.41 16.62 8.25
C THR A 64 -6.62 15.67 7.36
N THR A 65 -5.83 14.78 7.95
CA THR A 65 -4.99 13.85 7.19
C THR A 65 -5.83 12.74 6.57
N ILE A 66 -6.82 12.22 7.29
CA ILE A 66 -7.77 11.21 6.76
C ILE A 66 -8.51 11.78 5.55
N TYR A 67 -9.07 12.98 5.66
CA TYR A 67 -9.76 13.66 4.56
C TYR A 67 -8.83 13.88 3.38
N THR A 68 -7.62 14.40 3.62
CA THR A 68 -6.63 14.68 2.57
C THR A 68 -6.26 13.40 1.81
N LEU A 69 -6.01 12.30 2.52
CA LEU A 69 -5.70 11.02 1.89
C LEU A 69 -6.87 10.51 1.05
N LYS A 70 -8.10 10.50 1.60
CA LYS A 70 -9.30 10.10 0.84
C LYS A 70 -9.48 10.94 -0.42
N ASP A 71 -9.39 12.26 -0.32
CA ASP A 71 -9.55 13.18 -1.45
C ASP A 71 -8.47 12.95 -2.53
N LEU A 72 -7.21 12.81 -2.12
CA LEU A 72 -6.11 12.52 -3.05
C LEU A 72 -6.29 11.17 -3.75
N SER A 73 -6.63 10.11 -3.01
CA SER A 73 -6.87 8.77 -3.57
C SER A 73 -8.06 8.77 -4.54
N ARG A 74 -9.17 9.43 -4.18
CA ARG A 74 -10.35 9.57 -5.06
C ARG A 74 -10.01 10.32 -6.35
N ARG A 75 -9.36 11.49 -6.25
CA ARG A 75 -8.95 12.28 -7.42
C ARG A 75 -8.00 11.51 -8.33
N GLN A 76 -7.05 10.77 -7.75
CA GLN A 76 -6.10 9.98 -8.51
C GLN A 76 -6.76 8.76 -9.18
N GLY A 77 -7.64 8.07 -8.47
CA GLY A 77 -8.48 6.99 -9.01
C GLY A 77 -9.30 7.45 -10.20
N LYS A 78 -10.05 8.56 -10.06
CA LYS A 78 -10.85 9.12 -11.14
C LYS A 78 -9.99 9.50 -12.34
N LYS A 79 -8.83 10.12 -12.10
CA LYS A 79 -7.89 10.46 -13.16
C LYS A 79 -7.42 9.22 -13.94
N TYR A 80 -7.04 8.14 -13.26
CA TYR A 80 -6.51 6.94 -13.90
C TYR A 80 -7.60 6.00 -14.44
N SER A 81 -8.85 6.19 -14.03
CA SER A 81 -9.99 5.38 -14.51
C SER A 81 -10.65 5.89 -15.79
N LYS A 82 -10.34 7.11 -16.26
CA LYS A 82 -10.92 7.67 -17.50
C LYS A 82 -10.74 6.80 -18.75
N ALA A 83 -9.64 6.05 -18.82
CA ALA A 83 -9.33 5.15 -19.93
C ALA A 83 -8.67 3.89 -19.38
N MET A 84 -9.44 3.08 -18.65
CA MET A 84 -8.93 1.84 -18.04
C MET A 84 -8.58 0.79 -19.09
N LYS A 85 -7.34 0.30 -19.01
CA LYS A 85 -6.85 -0.85 -19.76
C LYS A 85 -6.97 -2.10 -18.92
N THR A 86 -7.10 -3.25 -19.58
CA THR A 86 -7.00 -4.56 -18.94
C THR A 86 -5.63 -4.76 -18.29
N LEU A 87 -5.60 -5.31 -17.08
CA LEU A 87 -4.38 -5.59 -16.34
C LEU A 87 -3.62 -6.76 -16.98
N GLY A 88 -2.50 -6.51 -17.65
CA GLY A 88 -1.64 -7.60 -18.15
C GLY A 88 -2.33 -8.62 -19.07
N LYS A 89 -3.29 -8.18 -19.89
CA LYS A 89 -4.17 -9.02 -20.74
C LYS A 89 -5.09 -9.99 -19.95
N LEU A 90 -5.46 -9.62 -18.73
CA LEU A 90 -6.46 -10.30 -17.90
C LEU A 90 -7.84 -9.66 -18.14
N PRO A 91 -8.95 -10.33 -17.79
CA PRO A 91 -10.29 -9.76 -17.95
C PRO A 91 -10.54 -8.54 -17.04
N TRP A 92 -9.76 -8.38 -15.97
CA TRP A 92 -9.91 -7.30 -15.00
C TRP A 92 -9.23 -6.01 -15.43
N LYS A 93 -9.82 -4.88 -15.07
CA LYS A 93 -9.28 -3.54 -15.26
C LYS A 93 -8.74 -2.94 -13.96
N VAL A 94 -9.23 -3.44 -12.82
CA VAL A 94 -8.90 -2.95 -11.48
C VAL A 94 -8.47 -4.12 -10.62
N ALA A 95 -7.33 -4.00 -9.94
CA ALA A 95 -6.94 -4.95 -8.91
C ALA A 95 -6.87 -4.25 -7.55
N MET A 96 -7.53 -4.81 -6.55
CA MET A 96 -7.43 -4.38 -5.17
C MET A 96 -6.48 -5.31 -4.43
N LEU A 97 -5.33 -4.77 -4.04
CA LEU A 97 -4.28 -5.51 -3.36
C LEU A 97 -4.45 -5.35 -1.85
N VAL A 98 -4.55 -6.48 -1.14
CA VAL A 98 -4.63 -6.50 0.33
C VAL A 98 -3.38 -7.19 0.84
N ASP A 99 -2.56 -6.46 1.59
CA ASP A 99 -1.34 -7.01 2.16
C ASP A 99 -0.95 -6.35 3.47
N LEU A 100 -0.20 -7.09 4.27
CA LEU A 100 0.26 -6.67 5.57
C LEU A 100 1.62 -5.97 5.48
N THR A 101 1.81 -4.91 6.27
CA THR A 101 3.15 -4.40 6.58
C THR A 101 3.31 -4.15 8.08
N GLY A 102 4.50 -4.48 8.59
CA GLY A 102 4.95 -4.03 9.90
C GLY A 102 5.56 -2.63 9.83
N GLN A 103 5.54 -1.92 10.95
CA GLN A 103 6.27 -0.70 11.21
C GLN A 103 7.09 -0.92 12.47
N GLY A 104 8.39 -1.16 12.32
CA GLY A 104 9.29 -1.41 13.45
C GLY A 104 9.38 -0.21 14.38
N ARG A 105 9.44 -0.45 15.70
CA ARG A 105 9.62 0.59 16.72
C ARG A 105 10.73 0.20 17.68
N SER A 106 11.59 1.16 17.96
CA SER A 106 12.61 1.08 19.02
C SER A 106 12.39 2.12 20.12
N SER A 107 11.37 2.99 20.00
CA SER A 107 11.07 4.05 20.96
C SER A 107 10.45 3.50 22.25
N LEU A 108 10.95 3.99 23.38
CA LEU A 108 10.38 3.73 24.70
C LEU A 108 8.96 4.32 24.81
N HIS A 109 8.07 3.65 25.54
CA HIS A 109 6.71 4.12 25.88
C HIS A 109 5.76 4.46 24.71
N SER A 110 5.92 3.82 23.56
CA SER A 110 4.97 4.00 22.46
C SER A 110 3.65 3.26 22.70
N GLU A 111 2.53 3.94 22.50
CA GLU A 111 1.19 3.37 22.62
C GLU A 111 0.93 2.28 21.55
N ASN A 112 0.07 1.32 21.88
CA ASN A 112 -0.40 0.24 20.99
C ASN A 112 0.70 -0.62 20.33
N VAL A 113 1.91 -0.61 20.87
CA VAL A 113 3.01 -1.44 20.38
C VAL A 113 2.77 -2.90 20.71
N GLN A 114 3.02 -3.77 19.73
CA GLN A 114 2.81 -5.21 19.82
C GLN A 114 4.04 -5.95 19.33
N ARG A 115 4.22 -7.18 19.85
CA ARG A 115 5.23 -8.12 19.36
C ARG A 115 4.62 -8.96 18.25
N HIS A 116 5.23 -8.92 17.08
CA HIS A 116 4.75 -9.60 15.88
C HIS A 116 5.79 -10.62 15.39
N ASN A 117 5.30 -11.77 14.93
CA ASN A 117 6.14 -12.80 14.33
C ASN A 117 6.32 -12.46 12.85
N HIS A 118 7.57 -12.32 12.43
CA HIS A 118 7.94 -12.25 11.03
C HIS A 118 8.71 -13.53 10.66
N GLY A 119 8.67 -13.97 9.40
CA GLY A 119 9.23 -15.27 9.00
C GLY A 119 10.73 -15.48 9.31
N LYS A 120 11.45 -14.43 9.73
CA LYS A 120 12.86 -14.45 10.14
C LYS A 120 13.11 -14.07 11.61
N GLY A 121 12.07 -13.84 12.42
CA GLY A 121 12.22 -13.42 13.82
C GLY A 121 11.00 -12.70 14.39
N TYR A 122 11.20 -11.87 15.40
CA TYR A 122 10.15 -11.03 15.97
C TYR A 122 10.49 -9.56 15.72
N PHE A 123 9.48 -8.74 15.45
CA PHE A 123 9.63 -7.29 15.54
C PHE A 123 8.63 -6.73 16.55
N VAL A 124 9.02 -5.65 17.20
CA VAL A 124 8.17 -4.90 18.11
C VAL A 124 7.76 -3.63 17.38
N GLY A 125 6.46 -3.35 17.31
CA GLY A 125 5.97 -2.15 16.64
C GLY A 125 4.49 -2.20 16.32
N HIS A 126 4.12 -1.56 15.22
CA HIS A 126 2.74 -1.48 14.75
C HIS A 126 2.55 -2.31 13.48
N GLN A 127 1.33 -2.77 13.25
CA GLN A 127 0.98 -3.56 12.08
C GLN A 127 -0.18 -2.90 11.34
N TRP A 128 -0.09 -2.90 10.01
CA TRP A 128 -1.02 -2.23 9.11
C TRP A 128 -1.46 -3.21 8.03
N THR A 129 -2.77 -3.28 7.79
CA THR A 129 -3.30 -3.90 6.56
C THR A 129 -3.50 -2.81 5.53
N ASN A 130 -2.74 -2.88 4.45
CA ASN A 130 -2.81 -1.94 3.34
C ASN A 130 -3.76 -2.44 2.28
N ILE A 131 -4.62 -1.53 1.82
CA ILE A 131 -5.54 -1.76 0.71
C ILE A 131 -5.17 -0.75 -0.37
N VAL A 132 -4.82 -1.27 -1.54
CA VAL A 132 -4.25 -0.49 -2.63
C VAL A 132 -4.96 -0.84 -3.92
N LEU A 133 -5.35 0.17 -4.70
CA LEU A 133 -5.88 -0.03 -6.04
C LEU A 133 -4.73 0.00 -7.05
N LEU A 134 -4.76 -0.93 -7.99
CA LEU A 134 -3.90 -0.96 -9.18
C LEU A 134 -4.77 -0.72 -10.41
N ILE A 135 -4.57 0.43 -11.05
CA ILE A 135 -5.31 0.88 -12.25
C ILE A 135 -4.28 1.42 -13.24
N ASN A 136 -4.25 0.90 -14.47
CA ASN A 136 -3.32 1.37 -15.52
C ASN A 136 -1.84 1.40 -15.04
N ASP A 137 -1.40 0.34 -14.35
CA ASP A 137 -0.07 0.21 -13.72
C ASP A 137 0.25 1.24 -12.60
N MET A 138 -0.74 2.06 -12.23
CA MET A 138 -0.63 3.04 -11.15
C MET A 138 -1.19 2.48 -9.84
N ILE A 139 -0.40 2.64 -8.78
CA ILE A 139 -0.72 2.25 -7.42
C ILE A 139 -1.37 3.44 -6.72
N ILE A 140 -2.59 3.25 -6.21
CA ILE A 140 -3.34 4.25 -5.45
C ILE A 140 -3.61 3.66 -4.06
N PRO A 141 -2.84 4.06 -3.03
CA PRO A 141 -3.11 3.61 -1.68
C PRO A 141 -4.44 4.19 -1.19
N LEU A 142 -5.24 3.36 -0.51
CA LEU A 142 -6.41 3.80 0.23
C LEU A 142 -6.05 3.98 1.71
N LEU A 143 -7.04 4.30 2.55
CA LEU A 143 -6.83 4.34 3.99
C LEU A 143 -6.39 2.96 4.50
N PRO A 144 -5.23 2.87 5.17
CA PRO A 144 -4.79 1.62 5.78
C PRO A 144 -5.59 1.30 7.04
N ILE A 145 -5.65 0.03 7.38
CA ILE A 145 -6.28 -0.44 8.61
C ILE A 145 -5.18 -0.62 9.67
N ALA A 146 -5.25 0.18 10.72
CA ALA A 146 -4.40 0.03 11.89
C ALA A 146 -4.83 -1.18 12.73
N PHE A 147 -3.87 -2.03 13.13
CA PHE A 147 -4.13 -3.12 14.07
C PHE A 147 -4.10 -2.61 15.51
N LEU A 148 -5.19 -2.82 16.25
CA LEU A 148 -5.32 -2.41 17.65
C LEU A 148 -5.15 -3.62 18.58
N SER A 149 -4.32 -3.47 19.59
CA SER A 149 -4.21 -4.46 20.67
C SER A 149 -5.48 -4.46 21.53
N ARG A 150 -5.79 -5.60 22.15
CA ARG A 150 -6.92 -5.70 23.10
C ARG A 150 -6.79 -4.73 24.26
N ASN A 151 -5.56 -4.54 24.76
CA ASN A 151 -5.28 -3.61 25.84
C ASN A 151 -5.57 -2.16 25.42
N TYR A 152 -5.05 -1.74 24.26
CA TYR A 152 -5.31 -0.41 23.73
C TYR A 152 -6.80 -0.15 23.49
N CYS A 153 -7.53 -1.13 22.95
CA CYS A 153 -8.99 -1.06 22.81
C CYS A 153 -9.68 -0.84 24.16
N ARG A 154 -9.32 -1.57 25.22
CA ARG A 154 -9.88 -1.36 26.56
C ARG A 154 -9.59 0.04 27.11
N GLN A 155 -8.35 0.50 26.99
CA GLN A 155 -7.92 1.83 27.48
C GLN A 155 -8.65 2.97 26.77
N LYS A 156 -8.96 2.83 25.48
CA LYS A 156 -9.64 3.85 24.66
C LYS A 156 -11.16 3.63 24.56
N ASN A 157 -11.72 2.68 25.31
CA ASN A 157 -13.13 2.28 25.25
C ASN A 157 -13.62 1.96 23.82
N LEU A 158 -12.80 1.23 23.06
CA LEU A 158 -13.07 0.80 21.69
C LEU A 158 -13.40 -0.70 21.64
N GLU A 159 -14.32 -1.08 20.76
CA GLU A 159 -14.59 -2.49 20.47
C GLU A 159 -13.36 -3.14 19.79
N TYR A 160 -12.87 -4.24 20.36
CA TYR A 160 -11.81 -5.02 19.74
C TYR A 160 -12.35 -5.82 18.54
N LYS A 161 -11.72 -5.63 17.39
CA LYS A 161 -12.00 -6.38 16.15
C LYS A 161 -10.73 -7.05 15.66
N SER A 162 -10.84 -8.32 15.27
CA SER A 162 -9.74 -9.03 14.62
C SER A 162 -9.39 -8.38 13.27
N GLU A 163 -8.18 -8.62 12.79
CA GLU A 163 -7.73 -8.11 11.49
C GLU A 163 -8.71 -8.49 10.36
N HIS A 164 -9.09 -9.77 10.27
CA HIS A 164 -10.06 -10.23 9.27
C HIS A 164 -11.41 -9.53 9.39
N LYS A 165 -11.91 -9.27 10.62
CA LYS A 165 -13.16 -8.55 10.81
C LYS A 165 -13.05 -7.10 10.33
N ARG A 166 -11.92 -6.42 10.57
CA ARG A 166 -11.69 -5.07 10.05
C ARG A 166 -11.61 -5.03 8.53
N VAL A 167 -10.95 -6.01 7.91
CA VAL A 167 -10.93 -6.14 6.43
C VAL A 167 -12.34 -6.38 5.89
N ILE A 168 -13.14 -7.23 6.53
CA ILE A 168 -14.55 -7.45 6.17
C ILE A 168 -15.33 -6.14 6.24
N ASP A 169 -15.27 -5.44 7.38
CA ASP A 169 -15.99 -4.17 7.58
C ASP A 169 -15.54 -3.12 6.55
N TYR A 170 -14.25 -3.08 6.21
CA TYR A 170 -13.71 -2.19 5.18
C TYR A 170 -14.26 -2.53 3.79
N LEU A 171 -14.19 -3.80 3.37
CA LEU A 171 -14.67 -4.22 2.04
C LEU A 171 -16.19 -4.04 1.89
N GLN A 172 -16.96 -4.18 2.98
CA GLN A 172 -18.40 -3.93 3.01
C GLN A 172 -18.73 -2.45 2.86
N SER A 173 -17.97 -1.57 3.52
CA SER A 173 -18.21 -0.11 3.51
C SER A 173 -17.55 0.63 2.36
N LEU A 174 -16.62 0.00 1.63
CA LEU A 174 -15.91 0.62 0.53
C LEU A 174 -16.83 0.82 -0.68
N ASP A 175 -17.18 2.08 -0.93
CA ASP A 175 -17.77 2.49 -2.20
C ASP A 175 -16.67 2.80 -3.23
N LEU A 176 -16.46 1.85 -4.14
CA LEU A 176 -15.45 1.97 -5.19
C LEU A 176 -15.83 3.02 -6.25
N SER A 177 -17.12 3.40 -6.35
CA SER A 177 -17.58 4.42 -7.30
C SER A 177 -17.04 5.82 -6.97
N GLU A 178 -16.69 6.07 -5.71
CA GLU A 178 -16.01 7.30 -5.31
C GLU A 178 -14.60 7.43 -5.92
N TYR A 179 -13.99 6.31 -6.27
CA TYR A 179 -12.61 6.23 -6.76
C TYR A 179 -12.53 5.95 -8.26
N ILE A 180 -13.50 5.25 -8.85
CA ILE A 180 -13.43 4.73 -10.22
C ILE A 180 -14.72 5.09 -10.95
N GLU A 181 -14.60 5.84 -12.04
CA GLU A 181 -15.75 6.22 -12.87
C GLU A 181 -16.18 5.06 -13.78
N ASN A 182 -17.48 4.78 -13.83
CA ASN A 182 -18.12 3.84 -14.77
C ASN A 182 -17.49 2.42 -14.82
N TYR A 183 -17.07 1.88 -13.68
CA TYR A 183 -16.56 0.50 -13.62
C TYR A 183 -17.70 -0.50 -13.50
N LYS A 184 -17.47 -1.72 -14.00
CA LYS A 184 -18.37 -2.86 -13.73
C LYS A 184 -17.78 -3.76 -12.63
N PRO A 185 -18.58 -4.29 -11.69
CA PRO A 185 -18.09 -5.13 -10.61
C PRO A 185 -17.21 -6.30 -11.07
N GLU A 186 -17.57 -6.96 -12.17
CA GLU A 186 -16.84 -8.08 -12.75
C GLU A 186 -15.44 -7.71 -13.29
N GLU A 187 -15.13 -6.41 -13.44
CA GLU A 187 -13.83 -5.92 -13.87
C GLU A 187 -12.84 -5.73 -12.70
N VAL A 188 -13.29 -6.02 -11.47
CA VAL A 188 -12.53 -5.87 -10.22
C VAL A 188 -12.06 -7.22 -9.70
N VAL A 189 -10.77 -7.35 -9.41
CA VAL A 189 -10.20 -8.51 -8.74
C VAL A 189 -9.51 -8.15 -7.43
N VAL A 190 -9.78 -8.89 -6.37
CA VAL A 190 -9.08 -8.76 -5.08
C VAL A 190 -7.93 -9.77 -5.02
N LEU A 191 -6.72 -9.27 -4.77
CA LEU A 191 -5.49 -10.07 -4.68
C LEU A 191 -4.96 -10.05 -3.25
N ALA A 192 -4.85 -11.22 -2.64
CA ALA A 192 -4.37 -11.34 -1.26
C ALA A 192 -3.55 -12.61 -1.02
N ASP A 193 -2.72 -12.60 0.01
CA ASP A 193 -1.93 -13.77 0.39
C ASP A 193 -2.75 -14.78 1.23
N SER A 194 -2.09 -15.85 1.69
CA SER A 194 -2.75 -16.88 2.51
C SER A 194 -3.07 -16.44 3.94
N GLY A 195 -2.58 -15.28 4.38
CA GLY A 195 -3.00 -14.63 5.61
C GLY A 195 -4.46 -14.19 5.56
N TYR A 196 -4.97 -13.89 4.36
CA TYR A 196 -6.37 -13.48 4.11
C TYR A 196 -7.25 -14.59 3.51
N ASP A 197 -6.82 -15.85 3.53
CA ASP A 197 -7.66 -17.03 3.22
C ASP A 197 -8.70 -17.25 4.33
N ASP A 198 -9.73 -16.39 4.37
CA ASP A 198 -10.90 -16.47 5.25
C ASP A 198 -12.18 -16.48 4.41
N LYS A 199 -13.07 -17.44 4.73
CA LYS A 199 -14.33 -17.66 4.02
C LYS A 199 -15.24 -16.43 4.01
N ARG A 200 -15.22 -15.60 5.06
CA ARG A 200 -16.06 -14.40 5.18
C ARG A 200 -15.51 -13.28 4.30
N ILE A 201 -14.18 -13.11 4.25
CA ILE A 201 -13.55 -12.18 3.31
C ILE A 201 -13.92 -12.57 1.87
N GLN A 202 -13.74 -13.84 1.52
CA GLN A 202 -14.07 -14.37 0.19
C GLN A 202 -15.56 -14.17 -0.16
N LYS A 203 -16.48 -14.44 0.77
CA LYS A 203 -17.91 -14.19 0.57
C LYS A 203 -18.25 -12.72 0.36
N VAL A 204 -17.64 -11.81 1.12
CA VAL A 204 -17.87 -10.37 0.98
C VAL A 204 -17.44 -9.90 -0.39
N ILE A 205 -16.26 -10.33 -0.87
CA ILE A 205 -15.77 -10.00 -2.22
C ILE A 205 -16.77 -10.47 -3.28
N LEU A 206 -17.21 -11.73 -3.21
CA LEU A 206 -18.19 -12.28 -4.15
C LEU A 206 -19.54 -11.56 -4.08
N SER A 207 -20.02 -11.18 -2.89
CA SER A 207 -21.28 -10.44 -2.75
C SER A 207 -21.22 -9.02 -3.36
N ARG A 208 -20.02 -8.48 -3.58
CA ARG A 208 -19.81 -7.20 -4.27
C ARG A 208 -19.76 -7.37 -5.79
N GLY A 209 -19.89 -8.60 -6.31
CA GLY A 209 -19.72 -8.91 -7.73
C GLY A 209 -18.26 -8.90 -8.19
N TRP A 210 -17.31 -8.84 -7.24
CA TRP A 210 -15.88 -8.82 -7.54
C TRP A 210 -15.32 -10.24 -7.59
N ASP A 211 -14.23 -10.40 -8.34
CA ASP A 211 -13.44 -11.62 -8.33
C ASP A 211 -12.37 -11.60 -7.24
N PHE A 212 -11.81 -12.77 -6.91
CA PHE A 212 -10.57 -12.86 -6.15
C PHE A 212 -9.56 -13.82 -6.78
N ILE A 213 -8.28 -13.54 -6.55
CA ILE A 213 -7.21 -14.55 -6.60
C ILE A 213 -6.47 -14.49 -5.27
N MET A 214 -6.53 -15.59 -4.52
CA MET A 214 -5.86 -15.69 -3.22
C MET A 214 -4.94 -16.90 -3.17
N ALA A 215 -3.81 -16.75 -2.49
CA ALA A 215 -3.08 -17.92 -2.03
C ALA A 215 -3.88 -18.60 -0.92
N VAL A 216 -4.02 -19.91 -0.98
CA VAL A 216 -4.80 -20.68 0.01
C VAL A 216 -3.91 -21.67 0.74
N LYS A 217 -4.24 -21.94 2.00
CA LYS A 217 -3.44 -22.86 2.82
C LYS A 217 -3.64 -24.30 2.33
N LYS A 218 -2.58 -25.11 2.41
CA LYS A 218 -2.61 -26.54 2.01
C LYS A 218 -3.69 -27.38 2.71
N ARG A 219 -4.10 -26.95 3.92
CA ARG A 219 -5.14 -27.59 4.76
C ARG A 219 -6.55 -27.05 4.50
N ARG A 220 -6.72 -26.09 3.59
CA ARG A 220 -8.04 -25.56 3.23
C ARG A 220 -8.88 -26.69 2.65
N SER A 221 -10.15 -26.74 3.05
CA SER A 221 -11.06 -27.82 2.69
C SER A 221 -11.74 -27.57 1.34
N VAL A 222 -11.69 -28.57 0.47
CA VAL A 222 -12.26 -28.54 -0.89
C VAL A 222 -13.01 -29.84 -1.22
N LYS A 223 -13.85 -29.78 -2.26
CA LYS A 223 -14.50 -30.93 -2.90
C LYS A 223 -14.39 -30.82 -4.41
N SER A 224 -14.25 -31.95 -5.10
CA SER A 224 -14.52 -31.98 -6.54
C SER A 224 -15.99 -31.69 -6.81
N ASN A 225 -16.31 -31.25 -8.04
CA ASN A 225 -17.71 -31.03 -8.44
C ASN A 225 -18.56 -32.31 -8.27
N ALA A 226 -18.05 -33.47 -8.70
CA ALA A 226 -18.73 -34.75 -8.55
C ALA A 226 -18.99 -35.13 -7.08
N GLN A 227 -18.03 -34.89 -6.19
CA GLN A 227 -18.23 -35.15 -4.76
C GLN A 227 -19.22 -34.18 -4.14
N TYR A 228 -19.18 -32.90 -4.52
CA TYR A 228 -20.11 -31.90 -4.00
C TYR A 228 -21.57 -32.24 -4.31
N LEU A 229 -21.84 -32.75 -5.51
CA LEU A 229 -23.18 -33.19 -5.92
C LEU A 229 -23.64 -34.48 -5.22
N LYS A 230 -22.71 -35.37 -4.86
CA LYS A 230 -23.02 -36.70 -4.29
C LYS A 230 -23.06 -36.75 -2.76
N THR A 231 -22.49 -35.76 -2.08
CA THR A 231 -22.30 -35.80 -0.63
C THR A 231 -22.98 -34.63 0.05
N SER A 232 -23.42 -34.84 1.29
CA SER A 232 -24.04 -33.79 2.10
C SER A 232 -23.13 -32.55 2.25
N SER A 233 -23.71 -31.42 2.63
CA SER A 233 -22.98 -30.17 2.86
C SER A 233 -21.94 -30.29 3.98
N LYS A 234 -22.08 -31.26 4.89
CA LYS A 234 -21.22 -31.46 6.07
C LYS A 234 -20.07 -32.46 5.83
N GLU A 235 -20.24 -33.45 4.96
CA GLU A 235 -19.30 -34.57 4.79
C GLU A 235 -18.42 -34.42 3.55
N GLY A 236 -17.48 -35.34 3.29
CA GLY A 236 -16.75 -35.44 2.01
C GLY A 236 -15.74 -34.33 1.71
N TRP A 237 -15.43 -33.46 2.68
CA TRP A 237 -14.46 -32.38 2.51
C TRP A 237 -13.02 -32.88 2.70
N GLY A 238 -12.18 -32.75 1.67
CA GLY A 238 -10.75 -33.10 1.73
C GLY A 238 -9.85 -31.86 1.83
N GLN A 239 -8.62 -32.02 2.33
CA GLN A 239 -7.62 -30.94 2.29
C GLN A 239 -7.03 -30.81 0.89
N ILE A 240 -6.72 -29.59 0.44
CA ILE A 240 -6.15 -29.31 -0.89
C ILE A 240 -4.92 -30.18 -1.20
N GLN A 241 -4.00 -30.33 -0.25
CA GLN A 241 -2.80 -31.14 -0.47
C GLN A 241 -3.12 -32.60 -0.79
N ASP A 242 -4.11 -33.17 -0.12
CA ASP A 242 -4.45 -34.59 -0.23
C ASP A 242 -5.34 -34.81 -1.45
N PHE A 243 -6.19 -33.83 -1.76
CA PHE A 243 -6.95 -33.76 -3.01
C PHE A 243 -6.03 -33.86 -4.25
N PHE A 244 -4.99 -33.03 -4.33
CA PHE A 244 -4.04 -33.08 -5.45
C PHE A 244 -3.12 -34.31 -5.44
N ARG A 245 -2.91 -34.95 -4.28
CA ARG A 245 -2.19 -36.23 -4.17
C ARG A 245 -3.04 -37.40 -4.70
N ALA A 246 -4.34 -37.39 -4.38
CA ALA A 246 -5.30 -38.41 -4.80
C ALA A 246 -5.62 -38.30 -6.30
N GLN A 247 -5.76 -37.08 -6.82
CA GLN A 247 -6.04 -36.85 -8.24
C GLN A 247 -4.77 -36.92 -9.12
N ARG A 248 -4.18 -38.12 -9.21
CA ARG A 248 -3.00 -38.36 -10.06
C ARG A 248 -3.26 -38.20 -11.56
N ARG A 249 -4.52 -38.34 -11.99
CA ARG A 249 -4.96 -38.14 -13.38
C ARG A 249 -4.85 -36.70 -13.86
N LEU A 250 -4.76 -35.72 -12.95
CA LEU A 250 -4.47 -34.34 -13.34
C LEU A 250 -3.01 -34.25 -13.80
N GLY A 251 -2.85 -34.08 -15.12
CA GLY A 251 -1.56 -33.90 -15.77
C GLY A 251 -0.83 -32.66 -15.25
N TRP A 252 0.51 -32.72 -15.26
CA TRP A 252 1.32 -31.55 -15.01
C TRP A 252 1.46 -30.75 -16.29
N GLU A 253 1.14 -29.46 -16.23
CA GLU A 253 1.38 -28.52 -17.33
C GLU A 253 2.53 -27.58 -16.96
N THR A 254 3.31 -27.15 -17.95
CA THR A 254 4.38 -26.17 -17.72
C THR A 254 3.94 -24.79 -18.16
N VAL A 255 3.82 -23.86 -17.21
CA VAL A 255 3.56 -22.45 -17.48
C VAL A 255 4.85 -21.65 -17.37
N ARG A 256 5.15 -20.90 -18.43
CA ARG A 256 6.29 -19.98 -18.48
C ARG A 256 5.80 -18.55 -18.33
N LEU A 257 6.33 -17.87 -17.31
CA LEU A 257 6.10 -16.45 -17.06
C LEU A 257 7.40 -15.67 -17.24
N THR A 258 7.31 -14.55 -17.94
CA THR A 258 8.42 -13.60 -18.03
C THR A 258 8.33 -12.67 -16.82
N ALA A 259 9.42 -12.53 -16.06
CA ALA A 259 9.46 -11.55 -14.99
C ALA A 259 9.48 -10.13 -15.57
N ASN A 260 8.67 -9.24 -15.01
CA ASN A 260 8.75 -7.81 -15.27
C ASN A 260 9.94 -7.26 -14.46
N GLY A 261 11.01 -6.85 -15.14
CA GLY A 261 12.21 -6.27 -14.51
C GLY A 261 13.45 -6.29 -15.41
N PRO A 262 14.51 -5.52 -15.04
CA PRO A 262 15.78 -5.55 -15.77
C PRO A 262 16.35 -6.98 -15.75
N GLY A 263 16.63 -7.52 -16.95
CA GLY A 263 17.15 -8.87 -17.15
C GLY A 263 16.12 -9.97 -17.48
N LYS A 264 14.83 -9.64 -17.70
CA LYS A 264 13.75 -10.53 -18.25
C LYS A 264 13.93 -12.03 -17.93
N ARG A 265 14.09 -12.36 -16.66
CA ARG A 265 14.33 -13.76 -16.25
C ARG A 265 13.03 -14.56 -16.42
N ARG A 266 13.11 -15.66 -17.19
CA ARG A 266 12.00 -16.61 -17.34
C ARG A 266 11.81 -17.41 -16.05
N LYS A 267 10.58 -17.46 -15.56
CA LYS A 267 10.15 -18.31 -14.44
C LYS A 267 9.30 -19.44 -14.99
N GLU A 268 9.73 -20.68 -14.76
CA GLU A 268 8.98 -21.88 -15.13
C GLU A 268 8.27 -22.47 -13.91
N PHE A 269 6.97 -22.71 -14.06
CA PHE A 269 6.12 -23.35 -13.08
C PHE A 269 5.52 -24.62 -13.67
N ARG A 270 5.53 -25.70 -12.90
CA ARG A 270 4.71 -26.88 -13.15
C ARG A 270 3.41 -26.68 -12.39
N ILE A 271 2.29 -26.87 -13.05
CA ILE A 271 0.98 -26.67 -12.44
C ILE A 271 0.08 -27.87 -12.62
N ARG A 272 -0.85 -28.04 -11.67
CA ARG A 272 -2.07 -28.83 -11.80
C ARG A 272 -3.23 -27.93 -11.47
N HIS A 273 -4.33 -28.05 -12.18
CA HIS A 273 -5.50 -27.22 -11.93
C HIS A 273 -6.79 -28.00 -12.15
N THR A 274 -7.86 -27.57 -11.49
CA THR A 274 -9.21 -28.11 -11.66
C THR A 274 -10.22 -27.21 -10.96
N ILE A 275 -11.49 -27.34 -11.31
CA ILE A 275 -12.59 -26.64 -10.64
C ILE A 275 -13.00 -27.44 -9.41
N VAL A 276 -13.04 -26.76 -8.25
CA VAL A 276 -13.43 -27.36 -6.97
C VAL A 276 -14.40 -26.46 -6.23
N TRP A 277 -15.15 -27.03 -5.31
CA TRP A 277 -15.91 -26.28 -4.32
C TRP A 277 -15.02 -25.98 -3.12
N LEU A 278 -14.93 -24.70 -2.76
CA LEU A 278 -14.21 -24.26 -1.56
C LEU A 278 -15.17 -24.23 -0.36
N LYS A 279 -14.78 -24.84 0.77
CA LYS A 279 -15.69 -25.00 1.92
C LYS A 279 -16.24 -23.67 2.42
N ASN A 280 -17.57 -23.58 2.42
CA ASN A 280 -18.38 -22.42 2.82
C ASN A 280 -18.15 -21.16 1.97
N VAL A 281 -17.82 -21.28 0.68
CA VAL A 281 -17.57 -20.12 -0.19
C VAL A 281 -18.31 -20.26 -1.50
N ALA A 282 -17.70 -20.86 -2.52
CA ALA A 282 -18.17 -20.93 -3.90
C ALA A 282 -17.31 -21.96 -4.67
N PRO A 283 -17.70 -22.36 -5.89
CA PRO A 283 -16.78 -23.01 -6.81
C PRO A 283 -15.64 -22.05 -7.16
N VAL A 284 -14.43 -22.60 -7.31
CA VAL A 284 -13.22 -21.87 -7.66
C VAL A 284 -12.37 -22.69 -8.62
N GLN A 285 -11.64 -22.00 -9.50
CA GLN A 285 -10.53 -22.58 -10.24
C GLN A 285 -9.33 -22.69 -9.27
N LEU A 286 -9.00 -23.92 -8.87
CA LEU A 286 -7.90 -24.21 -7.94
C LEU A 286 -6.64 -24.59 -8.72
N VAL A 287 -5.54 -23.91 -8.44
CA VAL A 287 -4.23 -24.14 -9.08
C VAL A 287 -3.21 -24.55 -8.01
N CYS A 288 -2.64 -25.75 -8.17
CA CYS A 288 -1.41 -26.17 -7.50
C CYS A 288 -0.23 -25.78 -8.38
N SER A 289 0.71 -25.03 -7.84
CA SER A 289 1.88 -24.53 -8.56
C SER A 289 3.17 -24.93 -7.86
N GLU A 290 4.10 -25.47 -8.62
CA GLU A 290 5.43 -25.88 -8.19
C GLU A 290 6.48 -25.19 -9.06
N ARG A 291 7.41 -24.45 -8.46
CA ARG A 291 8.47 -23.78 -9.21
C ARG A 291 9.57 -24.80 -9.54
N LYS A 292 9.92 -24.95 -10.82
CA LYS A 292 10.81 -26.03 -11.32
C LYS A 292 12.20 -26.04 -10.68
N ARG A 293 12.73 -24.89 -10.24
CA ARG A 293 14.02 -24.74 -9.56
C ARG A 293 13.88 -24.39 -8.06
N ALA A 294 12.78 -24.78 -7.42
CA ALA A 294 12.61 -24.54 -5.99
C ALA A 294 13.50 -25.49 -5.17
N PRO A 295 14.18 -25.04 -4.11
CA PRO A 295 15.12 -25.86 -3.33
C PRO A 295 14.53 -27.15 -2.71
N ARG A 296 13.21 -27.33 -2.69
CA ARG A 296 12.52 -28.47 -2.05
C ARG A 296 11.19 -28.87 -2.71
N GLY A 297 10.95 -28.48 -3.96
CA GLY A 297 9.66 -28.75 -4.63
C GLY A 297 8.45 -28.14 -3.91
N GLU A 298 8.63 -26.99 -3.25
CA GLU A 298 7.57 -26.33 -2.48
C GLU A 298 6.39 -25.95 -3.38
N ARG A 299 5.20 -26.37 -2.95
CA ARG A 299 3.95 -26.13 -3.68
C ARG A 299 3.20 -24.96 -3.08
N LYS A 300 2.69 -24.10 -3.96
CA LYS A 300 1.74 -23.03 -3.63
C LYS A 300 0.39 -23.36 -4.24
N TYR A 301 -0.67 -23.00 -3.52
CA TYR A 301 -2.04 -23.23 -3.97
C TYR A 301 -2.73 -21.88 -4.13
N PHE A 302 -3.43 -21.70 -5.24
CA PHE A 302 -4.17 -20.49 -5.55
C PHE A 302 -5.63 -20.84 -5.83
N ALA A 303 -6.55 -20.07 -5.26
CA ALA A 303 -7.97 -20.15 -5.58
C ALA A 303 -8.38 -18.89 -6.35
N CYS A 304 -9.06 -19.08 -7.48
CA CYS A 304 -9.64 -18.01 -8.28
C CYS A 304 -11.15 -18.20 -8.42
N SER A 305 -11.94 -17.15 -8.17
CA SER A 305 -13.39 -17.19 -8.36
C SER A 305 -13.81 -17.25 -9.83
N HIS A 306 -12.99 -16.73 -10.74
CA HIS A 306 -13.29 -16.68 -12.16
C HIS A 306 -12.98 -18.04 -12.83
N LEU A 307 -14.02 -18.84 -13.06
CA LEU A 307 -13.89 -20.26 -13.44
C LEU A 307 -13.34 -20.50 -14.85
N THR A 308 -13.51 -19.55 -15.77
CA THR A 308 -13.10 -19.67 -17.17
C THR A 308 -11.63 -19.30 -17.40
N LEU A 309 -10.93 -18.81 -16.38
CA LEU A 309 -9.54 -18.39 -16.53
C LEU A 309 -8.58 -19.56 -16.71
N GLN A 310 -7.67 -19.36 -17.65
CA GLN A 310 -6.56 -20.26 -17.84
C GLN A 310 -5.60 -20.15 -16.65
N PRO A 311 -4.99 -21.27 -16.21
CA PRO A 311 -4.07 -21.25 -15.07
C PRO A 311 -2.92 -20.26 -15.22
N ARG A 312 -2.43 -20.06 -16.45
CA ARG A 312 -1.43 -19.04 -16.77
C ARG A 312 -1.91 -17.63 -16.40
N GLN A 313 -3.18 -17.30 -16.69
CA GLN A 313 -3.77 -16.01 -16.34
C GLN A 313 -3.90 -15.85 -14.82
N ILE A 314 -4.26 -16.92 -14.09
CA ILE A 314 -4.31 -16.91 -12.62
C ILE A 314 -2.93 -16.59 -12.03
N LEU A 315 -1.87 -17.24 -12.53
CA LEU A 315 -0.51 -16.95 -12.06
C LEU A 315 -0.04 -15.53 -12.41
N ILE A 316 -0.41 -15.01 -13.60
CA ILE A 316 -0.13 -13.62 -13.98
C ILE A 316 -0.88 -12.64 -13.07
N GLY A 317 -2.18 -12.86 -12.86
CA GLY A 317 -3.01 -12.05 -11.97
C GLY A 317 -2.46 -12.04 -10.56
N TYR A 318 -2.13 -13.22 -10.01
CA TYR A 318 -1.52 -13.29 -8.68
C TYR A 318 -0.15 -12.59 -8.61
N SER A 319 0.61 -12.56 -9.71
CA SER A 319 1.90 -11.86 -9.75
C SER A 319 1.76 -10.34 -9.64
N LEU A 320 0.60 -9.76 -10.01
CA LEU A 320 0.32 -8.33 -9.84
C LEU A 320 0.31 -7.91 -8.36
N ARG A 321 0.08 -8.85 -7.43
CA ARG A 321 0.17 -8.59 -5.99
C ARG A 321 1.53 -8.01 -5.60
N TRP A 322 2.62 -8.35 -6.31
CA TRP A 322 3.96 -7.79 -6.05
C TRP A 322 4.02 -6.25 -6.09
N ALA A 323 3.07 -5.60 -6.77
CA ALA A 323 2.95 -4.13 -6.76
C ALA A 323 2.78 -3.57 -5.34
N VAL A 324 2.07 -4.24 -4.43
CA VAL A 324 1.92 -3.79 -3.04
C VAL A 324 3.22 -3.91 -2.25
N GLU A 325 4.05 -4.91 -2.55
CA GLU A 325 5.38 -5.06 -1.94
C GLU A 325 6.33 -3.96 -2.41
N LEU A 326 6.27 -3.59 -3.70
CA LEU A 326 6.99 -2.44 -4.22
C LEU A 326 6.53 -1.14 -3.55
N PHE A 327 5.22 -0.96 -3.35
CA PHE A 327 4.66 0.16 -2.60
C PHE A 327 5.21 0.20 -1.17
N HIS A 328 5.17 -0.92 -0.43
CA HIS A 328 5.73 -1.02 0.93
C HIS A 328 7.22 -0.65 0.94
N LYS A 329 8.00 -1.16 0.00
CA LYS A 329 9.43 -0.83 -0.12
C LYS A 329 9.63 0.66 -0.39
N SER A 330 8.83 1.26 -1.25
CA SER A 330 8.88 2.69 -1.56
C SER A 330 8.60 3.54 -0.33
N VAL A 331 7.50 3.31 0.39
CA VAL A 331 7.14 4.14 1.55
C VAL A 331 8.13 4.00 2.71
N LYS A 332 8.68 2.79 2.92
CA LYS A 332 9.67 2.53 3.97
C LYS A 332 11.02 3.16 3.67
N MET A 333 11.55 2.94 2.47
CA MET A 333 12.91 3.38 2.16
C MET A 333 13.01 4.87 1.83
N HIS A 334 11.94 5.48 1.30
CA HIS A 334 12.04 6.81 0.70
C HIS A 334 11.15 7.86 1.33
N LEU A 335 10.11 7.48 2.07
CA LEU A 335 9.11 8.42 2.58
C LEU A 335 8.99 8.37 4.11
N GLY A 336 9.90 7.65 4.77
CA GLY A 336 10.03 7.61 6.21
C GLY A 336 8.88 6.95 6.96
N PHE A 337 8.22 5.95 6.37
CA PHE A 337 7.13 5.21 7.03
C PHE A 337 7.47 4.72 8.45
N GLU A 338 8.73 4.41 8.75
CA GLU A 338 9.18 3.94 10.07
C GLU A 338 9.92 5.02 10.88
N ASP A 339 10.07 6.24 10.38
CA ASP A 339 10.98 7.25 10.92
C ASP A 339 10.37 8.10 12.05
N ILE A 340 9.05 8.11 12.19
CA ILE A 340 8.38 8.87 13.24
C ILE A 340 8.73 8.33 14.63
N ALA A 341 9.02 9.19 15.60
CA ALA A 341 9.31 8.79 16.99
C ALA A 341 8.23 9.28 17.98
N ALA A 342 6.95 9.16 17.61
CA ALA A 342 5.83 9.60 18.45
C ALA A 342 5.44 8.56 19.53
N THR A 343 5.05 9.04 20.70
CA THR A 343 4.52 8.20 21.80
C THR A 343 3.04 7.85 21.56
N SER A 344 2.23 8.81 21.15
CA SER A 344 0.79 8.63 20.87
C SER A 344 0.55 7.86 19.58
N PHE A 345 -0.34 6.87 19.63
CA PHE A 345 -0.67 6.07 18.45
C PHE A 345 -1.41 6.88 17.37
N ASP A 346 -2.23 7.87 17.76
CA ASP A 346 -2.93 8.76 16.82
C ASP A 346 -1.93 9.56 15.95
N SER A 347 -0.81 9.98 16.54
CA SER A 347 0.26 10.65 15.81
C SER A 347 0.93 9.73 14.78
N VAL A 348 1.06 8.44 15.11
CA VAL A 348 1.59 7.42 14.20
C VAL A 348 0.62 7.18 13.03
N ILE A 349 -0.69 7.06 13.32
CA ILE A 349 -1.74 6.95 12.29
C ILE A 349 -1.71 8.14 11.34
N SER A 350 -1.73 9.37 11.87
CA SER A 350 -1.65 10.59 11.07
C SER A 350 -0.39 10.62 10.20
N HIS A 351 0.76 10.21 10.75
CA HIS A 351 2.00 10.15 9.97
C HIS A 351 1.90 9.17 8.81
N VAL A 352 1.43 7.94 9.05
CA VAL A 352 1.25 6.93 7.99
C VAL A 352 0.34 7.47 6.87
N HIS A 353 -0.75 8.16 7.23
CA HIS A 353 -1.62 8.79 6.24
C HIS A 353 -0.90 9.89 5.44
N TRP A 354 -0.09 10.73 6.09
CA TRP A 354 0.72 11.75 5.41
C TRP A 354 1.78 11.15 4.48
N VAL A 355 2.40 10.03 4.86
CA VAL A 355 3.32 9.27 4.01
C VAL A 355 2.61 8.80 2.74
N TYR A 356 1.35 8.37 2.83
CA TYR A 356 0.58 7.94 1.66
C TYR A 356 0.15 9.14 0.80
N CYS A 357 -0.19 10.27 1.42
CA CYS A 357 -0.38 11.53 0.70
C CYS A 357 0.89 11.92 -0.09
N ALA A 358 2.07 11.85 0.53
CA ALA A 358 3.34 12.15 -0.12
C ALA A 358 3.61 11.20 -1.29
N TYR A 359 3.33 9.90 -1.11
CA TYR A 359 3.41 8.90 -2.19
C TYR A 359 2.52 9.28 -3.38
N ILE A 360 1.24 9.57 -3.14
CA ILE A 360 0.28 9.96 -4.18
C ILE A 360 0.76 11.22 -4.92
N LEU A 361 1.21 12.23 -4.18
CA LEU A 361 1.66 13.51 -4.75
C LEU A 361 2.94 13.36 -5.58
N LEU A 362 3.89 12.52 -5.15
CA LEU A 362 5.08 12.21 -5.94
C LEU A 362 4.74 11.45 -7.21
N HIS A 363 3.76 10.55 -7.18
CA HIS A 363 3.26 9.83 -8.35
C HIS A 363 2.26 10.63 -9.20
N ALA A 364 1.93 11.86 -8.80
CA ALA A 364 1.19 12.80 -9.64
C ALA A 364 2.11 13.50 -10.66
N GLN A 365 1.51 14.27 -11.56
CA GLN A 365 2.29 15.13 -12.46
C GLN A 365 2.79 16.35 -11.68
N LEU A 366 4.00 16.23 -11.13
CA LEU A 366 4.69 17.34 -10.46
C LEU A 366 5.03 18.43 -11.50
N PRO A 367 4.78 19.72 -11.22
CA PRO A 367 5.15 20.78 -12.14
C PRO A 367 6.67 20.77 -12.37
N GLY A 368 7.11 21.01 -13.62
CA GLY A 368 8.53 21.06 -13.97
C GLY A 368 9.30 19.73 -13.87
N VAL A 369 8.64 18.61 -13.54
CA VAL A 369 9.23 17.27 -13.62
C VAL A 369 8.85 16.66 -14.96
N PRO A 370 9.82 16.20 -15.76
CA PRO A 370 9.53 15.60 -17.05
C PRO A 370 8.77 14.28 -16.87
N SER A 371 7.88 13.95 -17.81
CA SER A 371 7.14 12.68 -17.82
C SER A 371 8.05 11.45 -17.94
N SER A 372 9.32 11.64 -18.32
CA SER A 372 10.36 10.61 -18.35
C SER A 372 10.89 10.23 -16.96
N ALA A 373 10.67 11.05 -15.91
CA ALA A 373 11.07 10.71 -14.55
C ALA A 373 10.18 9.57 -14.02
N ARG A 374 10.74 8.36 -14.00
CA ARG A 374 10.01 7.12 -13.70
C ARG A 374 10.20 6.68 -12.26
N THR A 375 11.35 6.94 -11.66
CA THR A 375 11.64 6.46 -10.31
C THR A 375 11.19 7.46 -9.24
N LEU A 376 10.86 6.95 -8.06
CA LEU A 376 10.49 7.78 -6.92
C LEU A 376 11.67 8.68 -6.52
N HIS A 377 12.89 8.13 -6.53
CA HIS A 377 14.11 8.84 -6.19
C HIS A 377 14.36 10.05 -7.11
N GLU A 378 14.27 9.89 -8.44
CA GLU A 378 14.39 11.00 -9.39
C GLU A 378 13.44 12.14 -9.03
N ARG A 379 12.17 11.79 -8.75
CA ARG A 379 11.12 12.76 -8.39
C ARG A 379 11.44 13.48 -7.09
N GLN A 380 11.95 12.78 -6.08
CA GLN A 380 12.42 13.41 -4.83
C GLN A 380 13.62 14.33 -5.06
N SER A 381 14.57 13.97 -5.93
CA SER A 381 15.70 14.85 -6.29
C SER A 381 15.22 16.13 -6.98
N TYR A 382 14.15 16.08 -7.78
CA TYR A 382 13.53 17.29 -8.32
C TYR A 382 12.92 18.17 -7.22
N VAL A 383 12.18 17.58 -6.28
CA VAL A 383 11.60 18.35 -5.16
C VAL A 383 12.70 18.97 -4.31
N MET A 384 13.77 18.23 -4.02
CA MET A 384 14.93 18.71 -3.26
C MET A 384 15.57 19.93 -3.93
N ARG A 385 15.87 19.85 -5.24
CA ARG A 385 16.41 20.99 -6.00
C ARG A 385 15.50 22.22 -5.94
N VAL A 386 14.18 22.03 -5.95
CA VAL A 386 13.21 23.15 -5.87
C VAL A 386 13.27 23.83 -4.50
N VAL A 387 13.48 23.07 -3.43
CA VAL A 387 13.65 23.60 -2.07
C VAL A 387 15.01 24.30 -1.92
N GLU A 388 16.10 23.70 -2.39
CA GLU A 388 17.44 24.31 -2.34
C GLU A 388 17.52 25.61 -3.16
N HIS A 389 16.90 25.65 -4.34
CA HIS A 389 16.83 26.87 -5.15
C HIS A 389 16.10 28.01 -4.44
N LYS A 390 15.10 27.71 -3.59
CA LYS A 390 14.43 28.73 -2.77
C LYS A 390 15.39 29.33 -1.75
N GLU A 391 16.21 28.51 -1.10
CA GLU A 391 17.20 28.96 -0.13
C GLU A 391 18.26 29.84 -0.80
N LYS A 392 18.78 29.41 -1.95
CA LYS A 392 19.70 30.21 -2.77
C LYS A 392 19.08 31.53 -3.22
N ALA A 393 17.84 31.52 -3.70
CA ALA A 393 17.14 32.74 -4.12
C ALA A 393 16.89 33.70 -2.95
N ASN A 394 16.51 33.19 -1.78
CA ASN A 394 16.35 33.99 -0.57
C ASN A 394 17.68 34.60 -0.11
N LEU A 395 18.78 33.83 -0.17
CA LEU A 395 20.11 34.30 0.15
C LEU A 395 20.54 35.41 -0.81
N LEU A 396 20.39 35.21 -2.13
CA LEU A 396 20.68 36.23 -3.13
C LEU A 396 19.86 37.50 -2.91
N GLN A 397 18.56 37.37 -2.62
CA GLN A 397 17.70 38.52 -2.32
C GLN A 397 18.20 39.29 -1.09
N ARG A 398 18.62 38.60 -0.02
CA ARG A 398 19.20 39.25 1.16
C ARG A 398 20.51 39.95 0.85
N LEU A 399 21.38 39.33 0.07
CA LEU A 399 22.66 39.92 -0.35
C LEU A 399 22.45 41.19 -1.19
N THR A 400 21.38 41.26 -1.98
CA THR A 400 21.03 42.45 -2.79
C THR A 400 20.38 43.59 -2.00
N GLN A 401 20.03 43.41 -0.72
CA GLN A 401 19.51 44.49 0.12
C GLN A 401 20.63 45.43 0.58
N ILE A 402 20.30 46.68 0.92
CA ILE A 402 21.25 47.63 1.51
C ILE A 402 21.85 47.00 2.79
N ASN A 403 23.20 46.96 2.85
CA ASN A 403 24.01 46.29 3.87
C ASN A 403 23.76 44.76 3.99
N GLY A 404 23.26 44.13 2.93
CA GLY A 404 22.90 42.71 2.90
C GLY A 404 24.08 41.76 3.15
N VAL A 405 25.25 42.08 2.60
CA VAL A 405 26.49 41.31 2.79
C VAL A 405 26.93 41.32 4.26
N GLU A 406 26.84 42.47 4.93
CA GLU A 406 27.26 42.67 6.31
C GLU A 406 26.30 41.97 7.29
N LYS A 407 24.99 42.09 7.06
CA LYS A 407 23.97 41.33 7.81
C LYS A 407 24.15 39.82 7.69
N GLN A 408 24.49 39.32 6.50
CA GLN A 408 24.72 37.89 6.29
C GLN A 408 26.00 37.42 6.99
N LYS A 409 27.08 38.21 6.96
CA LYS A 409 28.31 37.92 7.71
C LYS A 409 28.05 37.85 9.22
N ASN A 410 27.25 38.77 9.77
CA ASN A 410 26.92 38.77 11.19
C ASN A 410 26.08 37.53 11.58
N GLN A 411 25.07 37.16 10.79
CA GLN A 411 24.32 35.92 11.02
C GLN A 411 25.18 34.65 10.97
N LEU A 412 26.13 34.58 10.03
CA LEU A 412 27.05 33.44 9.96
C LEU A 412 27.99 33.39 11.16
N LYS A 413 28.46 34.54 11.66
CA LYS A 413 29.26 34.62 12.89
C LYS A 413 28.47 34.16 14.11
N GLU A 414 27.21 34.60 14.25
CA GLU A 414 26.32 34.15 15.32
C GLU A 414 26.05 32.64 15.25
N ALA A 415 25.82 32.09 14.06
CA ALA A 415 25.58 30.67 13.86
C ALA A 415 26.82 29.79 14.02
N LEU A 416 28.03 30.34 13.83
CA LEU A 416 29.30 29.65 14.11
C LEU A 416 29.71 29.73 15.58
N ALA A 417 29.17 30.70 16.32
CA ALA A 417 29.42 30.90 17.75
C ALA A 417 28.39 30.17 18.66
N ALA A 418 27.30 29.65 18.08
CA ALA A 418 26.27 28.85 18.74
C ALA A 418 26.44 27.36 18.42
#